data_AF-A0A7C2VJR9-F1
#
_entry.id   AF-A0A7C2VJR9-F1
#
_cell.length_a   1.000
_cell.length_b   1.000
_cell.length_c   1.000
_cell.angle_alpha   90.00
_cell.angle_beta   90.00
_cell.angle_gamma   90.00
#
_symmetry.space_group_name_H-M   'P 1'
#
loop_
_entity.id
_entity.type
_entity.pdbx_description
1 polymer ?
#
loop_
_entity_poly.entity_id
_entity_poly.type
_entity_poly.pdbx_seq_one_letter_code
_entity_poly.pdbx_strand_id
1 'polypeptide(L)'
;MPPTTLSPLGAVILLAMMALVITALLWEVSNYARRRSILTPTRFLWRLVGLGLLLAIFAGMFAGLYLIRFPDRLSAIRYWTVFLALAPIAVLVLVVMAIRDWRWVMGEQLRRRRELYQQLGEELRRMVGKEPSGDGRHDG
;
A
#
# COMPACT_ATOMS: atom_id res chain seq x y z
N MET A 1 12.21 -9.98 -40.46
CA MET A 1 11.69 -9.20 -39.31
C MET A 1 12.86 -8.39 -38.78
N PRO A 2 12.75 -7.05 -38.70
CA PRO A 2 13.86 -6.20 -38.27
C PRO A 2 14.30 -6.59 -36.85
N PRO A 3 15.60 -6.51 -36.53
CA PRO A 3 16.06 -6.75 -35.18
C PRO A 3 15.47 -5.66 -34.29
N THR A 4 14.46 -5.99 -33.48
CA THR A 4 14.02 -5.15 -32.37
C THR A 4 15.17 -5.10 -31.37
N THR A 5 16.10 -4.18 -31.57
CA THR A 5 17.13 -3.84 -30.59
C THR A 5 16.41 -3.38 -29.34
N LEU A 6 16.36 -4.26 -28.34
CA LEU A 6 15.79 -3.96 -27.03
C LEU A 6 16.39 -2.65 -26.53
N SER A 7 15.53 -1.69 -26.20
CA SER A 7 15.97 -0.35 -25.83
C SER A 7 16.77 -0.41 -24.52
N PRO A 8 18.02 0.10 -24.49
CA PRO A 8 18.82 0.15 -23.26
C PRO A 8 18.16 1.07 -22.22
N LEU A 9 17.43 2.09 -22.66
CA LEU A 9 16.66 2.97 -21.78
C LEU A 9 15.53 2.21 -21.06
N GLY A 10 14.90 1.23 -21.71
CA GLY A 10 13.92 0.36 -21.07
C GLY A 10 14.52 -0.51 -19.96
N ALA A 11 15.74 -1.03 -20.16
CA ALA A 11 16.46 -1.78 -19.14
C ALA A 11 16.79 -0.91 -17.92
N VAL A 12 17.27 0.32 -18.14
CA VAL A 12 17.59 1.27 -17.08
C VAL A 12 16.34 1.62 -16.26
N ILE A 13 15.20 1.86 -16.92
CA ILE A 13 13.93 2.13 -16.23
C ILE A 13 13.52 0.92 -15.37
N LEU A 14 13.57 -0.29 -15.91
CA LEU A 14 13.22 -1.50 -15.14
C LEU A 14 14.13 -1.68 -13.92
N LEU A 15 15.44 -1.48 -14.09
CA LEU A 15 16.40 -1.54 -12.99
C LEU A 15 16.13 -0.45 -11.94
N ALA A 16 15.81 0.77 -12.37
CA ALA A 16 15.45 1.86 -11.46
C ALA A 16 14.17 1.54 -10.67
N MET A 17 13.15 0.98 -11.33
CA MET A 17 11.92 0.52 -10.67
C MET A 17 12.21 -0.59 -9.65
N MET A 18 13.01 -1.60 -10.01
CA MET A 18 13.42 -2.65 -9.09
C MET A 18 14.18 -2.10 -7.89
N ALA A 19 15.12 -1.17 -8.11
CA ALA A 19 15.87 -0.52 -7.04
C ALA A 19 14.96 0.27 -6.08
N LEU A 20 13.94 0.95 -6.61
CA LEU A 20 12.94 1.67 -5.81
C LEU A 20 12.12 0.71 -4.95
N VAL A 21 11.65 -0.40 -5.52
CA VAL A 21 10.91 -1.43 -4.78
C VAL A 21 11.77 -2.07 -3.70
N ILE A 22 13.04 -2.38 -3.99
CA ILE A 22 14.00 -2.91 -3.01
C ILE A 22 14.23 -1.89 -1.89
N THR A 23 14.38 -0.60 -2.22
CA THR A 23 14.56 0.46 -1.23
C THR A 23 13.34 0.57 -0.31
N ALA A 24 12.12 0.49 -0.87
CA ALA A 24 10.89 0.48 -0.09
C ALA A 24 10.81 -0.76 0.83
N LEU A 25 11.21 -1.94 0.33
CA LEU A 25 11.29 -3.19 1.11
C LEU A 25 12.25 -3.06 2.30
N LEU A 26 13.46 -2.57 2.04
CA LEU A 26 14.48 -2.36 3.08
C LEU A 26 14.03 -1.32 4.10
N TRP A 27 13.35 -0.27 3.67
CA TRP A 27 12.79 0.73 4.56
C TRP A 27 11.71 0.15 5.47
N GLU A 28 10.80 -0.65 4.93
CA GLU A 28 9.74 -1.32 5.68
C GLU A 28 10.34 -2.29 6.73
N VAL A 29 11.32 -3.10 6.31
CA VAL A 29 12.05 -4.03 7.19
C VAL A 29 12.79 -3.28 8.30
N SER A 30 13.48 -2.19 7.98
CA SER A 30 14.22 -1.37 8.94
C SER A 30 13.28 -0.72 9.98
N ASN A 31 12.13 -0.20 9.53
CA ASN A 31 11.11 0.37 10.41
C ASN A 31 10.50 -0.68 11.35
N TYR A 32 10.28 -1.90 10.85
CA TYR A 32 9.80 -3.01 11.67
C TYR A 32 10.87 -3.47 12.68
N ALA A 33 12.11 -3.67 12.24
CA ALA A 33 13.22 -4.10 13.09
C ALA A 33 13.53 -3.11 14.22
N ARG A 34 13.42 -1.80 13.96
CA ARG A 34 13.60 -0.75 14.98
C ARG A 34 12.44 -0.64 15.98
N ARG A 35 11.43 -1.53 15.93
CA ARG A 35 10.22 -1.53 16.77
C ARG A 35 9.45 -0.20 16.80
N ARG A 36 9.71 0.71 15.85
CA ARG A 36 8.95 1.97 15.66
C ARG A 36 7.58 1.74 15.02
N SER A 37 7.30 0.50 14.62
CA SER A 37 6.05 0.09 14.01
C SER A 37 4.99 -0.22 15.07
N ILE A 38 3.98 0.64 15.17
CA ILE A 38 2.68 0.35 15.82
C ILE A 38 1.86 -0.66 14.98
N LEU A 39 2.37 -1.13 13.82
CA LEU A 39 1.66 -2.06 12.95
C LEU A 39 1.74 -3.50 13.44
N THR A 40 0.57 -4.15 13.50
CA THR A 40 0.43 -5.60 13.70
C THR A 40 1.30 -6.42 12.73
N PRO A 41 1.95 -7.51 13.19
CA PRO A 41 2.89 -8.33 12.40
C PRO A 41 2.28 -8.88 11.10
N THR A 42 0.97 -9.13 11.10
CA THR A 42 0.23 -9.55 9.90
C THR A 42 0.33 -8.54 8.77
N ARG A 43 0.35 -7.22 9.05
CA ARG A 43 0.43 -6.17 8.01
C ARG A 43 1.82 -6.06 7.41
N PHE A 44 2.84 -6.18 8.26
CA PHE A 44 4.22 -6.22 7.79
C PHE A 44 4.40 -7.38 6.80
N LEU A 45 3.87 -8.57 7.13
CA LEU A 45 3.92 -9.73 6.24
C LEU A 45 3.19 -9.45 4.91
N TRP A 46 2.00 -8.85 4.94
CA TRP A 46 1.28 -8.49 3.71
C TRP A 46 2.02 -7.46 2.85
N ARG A 47 2.67 -6.46 3.47
CA ARG A 47 3.50 -5.48 2.74
C ARG A 47 4.74 -6.12 2.13
N LEU A 48 5.37 -7.05 2.85
CA LEU A 48 6.50 -7.83 2.35
C LEU A 48 6.09 -8.66 1.13
N VAL A 49 4.94 -9.34 1.21
CA VAL A 49 4.38 -10.13 0.11
C VAL A 49 4.02 -9.24 -1.08
N GLY A 50 3.37 -8.08 -0.85
CA GLY A 50 3.00 -7.15 -1.92
C GLY A 50 4.20 -6.56 -2.65
N LEU A 51 5.20 -6.06 -1.92
CA LEU A 51 6.43 -5.54 -2.50
C LEU A 51 7.27 -6.66 -3.16
N GLY A 52 7.32 -7.84 -2.55
CA GLY A 52 7.99 -9.01 -3.10
C GLY A 52 7.35 -9.47 -4.42
N LEU A 53 6.02 -9.47 -4.49
CA LEU A 53 5.26 -9.78 -5.71
C LEU A 53 5.54 -8.74 -6.80
N LEU A 54 5.54 -7.45 -6.45
CA LEU A 54 5.88 -6.38 -7.40
C LEU A 54 7.31 -6.52 -7.93
N LEU A 55 8.26 -6.85 -7.05
CA LEU A 55 9.65 -7.12 -7.43
C LEU A 55 9.75 -8.34 -8.35
N ALA A 56 8.99 -9.41 -8.08
CA ALA A 56 8.95 -10.60 -8.92
C ALA A 56 8.39 -10.32 -10.33
N ILE A 57 7.39 -9.44 -10.45
CA ILE A 57 6.85 -9.01 -11.74
C ILE A 57 7.92 -8.26 -12.54
N PHE A 58 8.57 -7.26 -11.93
CA PHE A 58 9.63 -6.50 -12.61
C PHE A 58 10.83 -7.38 -12.96
N ALA A 59 11.24 -8.26 -12.06
CA ALA A 59 12.31 -9.22 -12.30
C ALA A 59 11.94 -10.19 -13.44
N GLY A 60 10.70 -10.68 -13.49
CA GLY A 60 10.21 -11.54 -14.57
C GLY A 60 10.17 -10.82 -15.92
N MET A 61 9.73 -9.56 -15.96
CA MET A 61 9.80 -8.75 -17.19
C MET A 61 11.24 -8.52 -17.63
N PHE A 62 12.12 -8.15 -16.70
CA PHE A 62 13.53 -7.91 -17.00
C PHE A 62 14.23 -9.19 -17.47
N ALA A 63 13.98 -10.32 -16.81
CA ALA A 63 14.51 -11.61 -17.19
C ALA A 63 14.03 -12.03 -18.59
N GLY A 64 12.72 -11.93 -18.84
CA GLY A 64 12.14 -12.29 -20.14
C GLY A 64 12.58 -11.39 -21.29
N LEU A 65 12.85 -10.11 -21.03
CA LEU A 65 13.25 -9.17 -22.09
C LEU A 65 14.76 -9.14 -22.32
N TYR A 66 15.57 -9.15 -21.26
CA TYR A 66 16.99 -8.80 -21.35
C TYR A 66 17.94 -9.93 -20.95
N LEU A 67 17.50 -10.89 -20.13
CA LEU A 67 18.38 -11.94 -19.59
C LEU A 67 18.24 -13.28 -20.33
N ILE A 68 17.01 -13.66 -20.66
CA ILE A 68 16.68 -14.93 -21.29
C ILE A 68 16.73 -14.76 -22.81
N ARG A 69 17.70 -15.41 -23.45
CA ARG A 69 17.72 -15.55 -24.91
C ARG A 69 16.86 -16.75 -25.30
N PHE A 70 15.65 -16.48 -25.79
CA PHE A 70 14.77 -17.54 -26.27
C PHE A 70 15.32 -18.14 -27.57
N PRO A 71 15.60 -19.46 -27.60
CA PRO A 71 16.10 -20.13 -28.81
C PRO A 71 15.03 -20.18 -29.90
N ASP A 72 13.76 -20.35 -29.50
CA ASP A 72 12.62 -20.48 -30.41
C ASP A 72 11.49 -19.53 -30.03
N ARG A 73 10.73 -19.06 -31.02
CA ARG A 73 9.54 -18.21 -30.80
C ARG A 73 8.51 -18.87 -29.90
N LEU A 74 8.36 -20.18 -29.99
CA LEU A 74 7.39 -20.95 -29.20
C LEU A 74 7.73 -20.91 -27.70
N SER A 75 9.03 -20.88 -27.36
CA SER A 75 9.50 -20.74 -25.98
C SER A 75 9.23 -19.34 -25.42
N ALA A 76 9.46 -18.29 -26.23
CA ALA A 76 9.12 -16.92 -25.87
C ALA A 76 7.61 -16.75 -25.64
N ILE A 77 6.78 -17.28 -26.55
CA ILE A 77 5.32 -17.23 -26.43
C ILE A 77 4.88 -17.92 -25.15
N ARG A 78 5.34 -19.15 -24.88
CA ARG A 78 5.00 -19.88 -23.65
C ARG A 78 5.37 -19.10 -22.38
N TYR A 79 6.57 -18.52 -22.34
CA TYR A 79 7.00 -17.69 -21.23
C TYR A 79 6.04 -16.52 -20.99
N TRP A 80 5.75 -15.74 -22.03
CA TRP A 80 4.86 -14.60 -21.93
C TRP A 80 3.42 -14.99 -21.62
N THR A 81 2.93 -16.11 -22.16
CA THR A 81 1.57 -16.62 -21.84
C THR A 81 1.46 -17.00 -20.37
N VAL A 82 2.44 -17.72 -19.81
CA VAL A 82 2.46 -18.08 -18.38
C VAL A 82 2.57 -16.82 -17.52
N PHE A 83 3.44 -15.89 -17.90
CA PHE A 83 3.61 -14.63 -17.19
C PHE A 83 2.32 -13.79 -17.18
N LEU A 84 1.65 -13.67 -18.33
CA LEU A 84 0.36 -12.98 -18.46
C LEU A 84 -0.77 -13.70 -17.72
N ALA A 85 -0.77 -15.03 -17.66
CA ALA A 85 -1.75 -15.80 -16.90
C ALA A 85 -1.60 -15.59 -15.38
N LEU A 86 -0.39 -15.33 -14.90
CA LEU A 86 -0.11 -15.01 -13.49
C LEU A 86 -0.39 -13.55 -13.14
N ALA A 87 -0.35 -12.64 -14.12
CA ALA A 87 -0.63 -11.22 -13.92
C ALA A 87 -1.99 -10.92 -13.24
N PRO A 88 -3.14 -11.50 -13.64
CA PRO A 88 -4.42 -11.23 -12.97
C PRO A 88 -4.45 -11.73 -11.53
N ILE A 89 -3.75 -12.83 -11.21
CA ILE A 89 -3.61 -13.32 -9.83
C ILE A 89 -2.84 -12.29 -9.01
N ALA A 90 -1.75 -11.76 -9.56
CA ALA A 90 -0.97 -10.75 -8.89
C ALA A 90 -1.75 -9.44 -8.67
N VAL A 91 -2.49 -8.98 -9.67
CA VAL A 91 -3.38 -7.82 -9.56
C VAL A 91 -4.46 -8.06 -8.51
N LEU A 92 -5.09 -9.24 -8.49
CA LEU A 92 -6.10 -9.58 -7.49
C LEU A 92 -5.53 -9.49 -6.07
N VAL A 93 -4.33 -10.02 -5.84
CA VAL A 93 -3.65 -9.93 -4.54
C VAL A 93 -3.41 -8.47 -4.15
N LEU A 94 -2.94 -7.63 -5.08
CA LEU A 94 -2.75 -6.20 -4.84
C LEU A 94 -4.06 -5.47 -4.54
N VAL A 95 -5.15 -5.77 -5.25
CA VAL A 95 -6.47 -5.18 -5.02
C VAL A 95 -7.03 -5.58 -3.66
N VAL A 96 -6.97 -6.87 -3.31
CA VAL A 96 -7.40 -7.35 -1.98
C VAL A 96 -6.62 -6.65 -0.88
N MET A 97 -5.31 -6.48 -1.09
CA MET A 97 -4.45 -5.76 -0.15
C MET A 97 -4.85 -4.29 -0.03
N ALA A 98 -5.08 -3.59 -1.13
CA ALA A 98 -5.50 -2.18 -1.14
C ALA A 98 -6.85 -1.98 -0.43
N ILE A 99 -7.83 -2.87 -0.66
CA ILE A 99 -9.13 -2.83 0.01
C ILE A 99 -8.97 -3.05 1.52
N ARG A 100 -8.08 -3.96 1.93
CA ARG A 100 -7.84 -4.26 3.34
C ARG A 100 -7.16 -3.11 4.07
N ASP A 101 -6.21 -2.44 3.41
CA ASP A 101 -5.59 -1.22 3.94
C ASP A 101 -6.63 -0.09 4.05
N TRP A 102 -7.46 0.10 3.02
CA TRP A 102 -8.54 1.09 3.03
C TRP A 102 -9.56 0.88 4.15
N ARG A 103 -10.03 -0.36 4.35
CA ARG A 103 -10.96 -0.70 5.44
C ARG A 103 -10.41 -0.34 6.81
N TRP A 104 -9.09 -0.46 6.99
CA TRP A 104 -8.47 -0.15 8.26
C TRP A 104 -8.27 1.36 8.48
N VAL A 105 -7.82 2.09 7.45
CA VAL A 105 -7.75 3.56 7.49
C VAL A 105 -9.12 4.15 7.84
N MET A 106 -10.18 3.60 7.28
CA MET A 106 -11.55 4.02 7.58
C MET A 106 -11.93 3.76 9.04
N GLY A 107 -11.50 2.63 9.61
CA GLY A 107 -11.72 2.29 11.02
C GLY A 107 -11.01 3.23 12.00
N GLU A 108 -9.79 3.68 11.67
CA GLU A 108 -9.07 4.68 12.47
C GLU A 108 -9.66 6.07 12.35
N GLN A 109 -10.08 6.47 11.15
CA GLN A 109 -10.77 7.74 10.93
C GLN A 109 -12.10 7.79 11.70
N LEU A 110 -12.84 6.68 11.74
CA LEU A 110 -14.08 6.56 12.52
C LEU A 110 -13.83 6.66 14.04
N ARG A 111 -12.73 6.10 14.55
CA ARG A 111 -12.34 6.24 15.97
C ARG A 111 -11.98 7.68 16.33
N ARG A 112 -11.11 8.33 15.54
CA ARG A 112 -10.74 9.73 15.77
C ARG A 112 -11.92 10.68 15.63
N ARG A 113 -12.83 10.43 14.68
CA ARG A 113 -14.08 11.20 14.57
C ARG A 113 -14.96 11.02 15.80
N ARG A 114 -15.10 9.80 16.34
CA ARG A 114 -15.86 9.57 17.58
C ARG A 114 -15.26 10.31 18.77
N GLU A 115 -13.94 10.31 18.91
CA GLU A 115 -13.24 11.05 19.97
C GLU A 115 -13.48 12.57 19.84
N LEU A 116 -13.42 13.10 18.62
CA LEU A 116 -13.75 14.51 18.34
C LEU A 116 -15.23 14.83 18.66
N TYR A 117 -16.18 13.99 18.25
CA TYR A 117 -17.60 14.19 18.55
C TYR A 117 -17.92 14.09 20.06
N GLN A 118 -17.20 13.23 20.80
CA GLN A 118 -17.34 13.17 22.26
C GLN A 118 -16.79 14.44 22.92
N GLN A 119 -15.65 14.95 22.48
CA GLN A 119 -15.10 16.22 22.99
C GLN A 119 -16.02 17.41 22.70
N LEU A 120 -16.54 17.52 21.47
CA LEU A 120 -17.51 18.55 21.12
C LEU A 120 -18.82 18.41 21.91
N GLY A 121 -19.28 17.17 22.14
CA GLY A 121 -20.46 16.90 22.97
C GLY A 121 -20.27 17.29 24.43
N GLU A 122 -19.08 17.03 25.00
CA GLU A 122 -18.71 17.44 26.35
C GLU A 122 -18.55 18.96 26.48
N GLU A 123 -17.97 19.62 25.47
CA GLU A 123 -17.87 21.09 25.44
C GLU A 123 -19.25 21.76 25.31
N LEU A 124 -20.15 21.25 24.46
CA LEU A 124 -21.53 21.72 24.41
C LEU A 124 -22.27 21.52 25.74
N ARG A 125 -22.08 20.36 26.40
CA ARG A 125 -22.69 20.09 27.71
C ARG A 125 -22.16 21.03 28.80
N ARG A 126 -20.88 21.38 28.74
CA ARG A 126 -20.26 22.38 29.65
C ARG A 126 -20.74 23.79 29.37
N MET A 127 -21.03 24.15 28.12
CA MET A 127 -21.59 25.46 27.78
C MET A 127 -23.06 25.58 28.21
N VAL A 128 -23.88 24.53 28.01
CA VAL A 128 -25.28 24.49 28.47
C VAL A 128 -25.38 24.43 29.99
N GLY A 129 -24.50 23.70 30.68
CA GLY A 129 -24.44 23.69 32.15
C GLY A 129 -23.93 24.99 32.79
N LYS A 130 -23.44 25.94 31.98
CA LYS A 130 -22.99 27.27 32.40
C LYS A 130 -23.99 28.38 32.05
N GLU A 131 -25.18 28.04 31.55
CA GLU A 131 -26.25 29.03 31.54
C GLU A 131 -26.55 29.41 33.00
N PRO A 132 -26.47 30.71 33.35
CA PRO A 132 -26.81 31.14 34.69
C PRO A 132 -28.30 30.84 34.86
N SER A 133 -28.59 29.85 35.71
CA SER A 133 -29.89 29.73 36.33
C SER A 133 -30.13 31.06 37.02
N GLY A 134 -30.91 31.92 36.38
CA GLY A 134 -31.39 33.19 36.92
C GLY A 134 -32.26 32.89 38.13
N ASP A 135 -31.60 32.67 39.26
CA ASP A 135 -32.21 32.68 40.57
C ASP A 135 -32.64 34.12 40.85
N GLY A 136 -33.94 34.33 40.72
CA GLY A 136 -34.75 34.90 41.78
C GLY A 136 -34.44 36.32 42.27
N ARG A 137 -35.54 37.06 42.44
CA ARG A 137 -35.75 38.04 43.52
C ARG A 137 -35.46 39.49 43.18
N HIS A 138 -36.44 40.13 42.53
CA HIS A 138 -36.74 41.54 42.79
C HIS A 138 -37.55 41.61 44.09
N ASP A 139 -36.85 41.72 45.21
CA ASP A 139 -37.38 42.35 46.43
C ASP A 139 -37.26 43.88 46.25
N GLY A 140 -38.32 44.62 46.54
CA GLY A 140 -38.30 46.09 46.64
C GLY A 140 -39.52 46.77 46.02
#